data_AF-A0A9J7D4P4-F1
#
_entry.id   AF-A0A9J7D4P4-F1
#
_cell.length_a   1.000
_cell.length_b   1.000
_cell.length_c   1.000
_cell.angle_alpha   90.00
_cell.angle_beta   90.00
_cell.angle_gamma   90.00
#
_symmetry.space_group_name_H-M   'P 1'
#
loop_
_entity.id
_entity.type
_entity.pdbx_description
1 polymer ?
#
loop_
_entity_poly.entity_id
_entity_poly.type
_entity_poly.pdbx_seq_one_letter_code
_entity_poly.pdbx_strand_id
1 'polypeptide(L)'
;MVTQPVPFFDMFLNYTANLNYPKNRLHLFIYSGQEFHDTLAKSHLKRYEKEYLSSKIVLSTDQFDERRARQLALQQAKQKDVDYIFFVDADVHIDDPEVLRELLTLNRQFVAPVVTKYNELWSNFWGALSEGGYYARSPDYVDIVRGDILGMWNVPYVSSIYLIKSTAFKHLNYDHQYYDPDMAMCESLRNAGVHMYIINDRFYGHLVNAENFDITVTRPDFYTLFTNKFDWTRKYIHADYEKQLEANYSYNQPCTDVFWFKIATDAFCDDMVAIMEAFGKWSDGSNKDERLEGGYEAVPTRDIHMKQVGLDALWLEFLNDFVRPLQEKVFLGYYHNPVRSLMNFVVRYRPDEQPFLRPHHDSSTYTINIALNRAGIDYEGGGCRFLRYNCSVTATKKGWMLMHPGRLTHYHEGLRVTNGTRYIMISFIDP
;
A
#
# COMPACT_ATOMS: atom_id res chain seq x y z
N MET A 1 14.75 -10.64 -3.05
CA MET A 1 14.41 -11.57 -4.14
C MET A 1 12.95 -11.32 -4.52
N VAL A 2 12.63 -11.15 -5.80
CA VAL A 2 11.24 -10.99 -6.26
C VAL A 2 10.81 -12.29 -6.95
N THR A 3 10.24 -13.21 -6.17
CA THR A 3 9.88 -14.56 -6.62
C THR A 3 8.44 -14.65 -7.10
N GLN A 4 7.58 -13.77 -6.60
CA GLN A 4 6.17 -13.63 -6.96
C GLN A 4 5.78 -12.14 -7.05
N PRO A 5 4.68 -11.79 -7.73
CA PRO A 5 4.17 -10.43 -7.71
C PRO A 5 3.76 -10.04 -6.29
N VAL A 6 4.37 -8.99 -5.76
CA VAL A 6 4.04 -8.41 -4.44
C VAL A 6 3.40 -7.02 -4.56
N PRO A 7 2.46 -6.66 -3.68
CA PRO A 7 1.97 -5.29 -3.51
C PRO A 7 3.07 -4.36 -3.00
N PHE A 8 2.93 -3.05 -3.25
CA PHE A 8 3.75 -1.98 -2.67
C PHE A 8 5.27 -2.15 -2.92
N PHE A 9 5.62 -2.73 -4.07
CA PHE A 9 7.03 -3.02 -4.42
C PHE A 9 7.90 -1.74 -4.47
N ASP A 10 7.32 -0.57 -4.75
CA ASP A 10 8.01 0.71 -4.66
C ASP A 10 8.44 1.06 -3.23
N MET A 11 7.59 0.73 -2.24
CA MET A 11 7.90 0.91 -0.82
C MET A 11 8.99 -0.05 -0.36
N PHE A 12 8.91 -1.33 -0.73
CA PHE A 12 9.97 -2.33 -0.52
C PHE A 12 11.35 -1.82 -0.99
N LEU A 13 11.41 -1.35 -2.24
CA LEU A 13 12.64 -0.81 -2.82
C LEU A 13 13.13 0.44 -2.08
N ASN A 14 12.22 1.31 -1.64
CA ASN A 14 12.60 2.49 -0.86
C ASN A 14 13.16 2.12 0.52
N TYR A 15 12.53 1.18 1.24
CA TYR A 15 13.00 0.73 2.55
C TYR A 15 14.38 0.10 2.47
N THR A 16 14.62 -0.78 1.49
CA THR A 16 15.91 -1.43 1.30
C THR A 16 17.02 -0.44 0.93
N ALA A 17 16.73 0.60 0.14
CA ALA A 17 17.71 1.66 -0.15
C ALA A 17 17.97 2.60 1.05
N ASN A 18 17.06 2.68 2.02
CA ASN A 18 17.18 3.56 3.18
C ASN A 18 17.71 2.86 4.44
N LEU A 19 18.15 1.60 4.34
CA LEU A 19 18.90 0.94 5.40
C LEU A 19 20.06 1.84 5.87
N ASN A 20 20.20 2.00 7.19
CA ASN A 20 21.33 2.71 7.77
C ASN A 20 22.56 1.80 7.72
N TYR A 21 23.15 1.64 6.54
CA TYR A 21 24.45 1.01 6.37
C TYR A 21 25.19 1.67 5.19
N PRO A 22 26.50 1.89 5.27
CA PRO A 22 27.23 2.52 4.17
C PRO A 22 27.11 1.70 2.88
N LYS A 23 26.40 2.23 1.87
CA LYS A 23 26.19 1.54 0.58
C LYS A 23 27.49 1.22 -0.13
N ASN A 24 28.51 2.07 0.04
CA ASN A 24 29.87 1.85 -0.46
C ASN A 24 30.63 0.72 0.26
N ARG A 25 29.97 -0.03 1.14
CA ARG A 25 30.45 -1.28 1.75
C ARG A 25 29.54 -2.48 1.40
N LEU A 26 28.61 -2.30 0.48
CA LEU A 26 27.63 -3.32 0.07
C LEU A 26 27.78 -3.64 -1.42
N HIS A 27 27.58 -4.91 -1.76
CA HIS A 27 27.31 -5.33 -3.12
C HIS A 27 25.80 -5.56 -3.26
N LEU A 28 25.17 -4.91 -4.23
CA LEU A 28 23.74 -5.04 -4.48
C LEU A 28 23.48 -6.15 -5.51
N PHE A 29 22.66 -7.14 -5.14
CA PHE A 29 22.17 -8.16 -6.05
C PHE A 29 20.64 -8.13 -6.03
N ILE A 30 20.03 -7.92 -7.20
CA ILE A 30 18.58 -7.95 -7.36
C ILE A 30 18.23 -9.13 -8.27
N TYR A 31 17.35 -10.00 -7.81
CA TYR A 31 16.69 -10.98 -8.67
C TYR A 31 15.22 -10.62 -8.76
N SER A 32 14.71 -10.52 -9.98
CA SER A 32 13.30 -10.46 -10.30
C SER A 32 12.94 -11.61 -11.23
N GLY A 33 12.13 -12.55 -10.76
CA GLY A 33 11.49 -13.56 -11.60
C GLY A 33 10.15 -13.10 -12.18
N GLN A 34 9.80 -11.82 -11.99
CA GLN A 34 8.45 -11.31 -12.22
C GLN A 34 8.46 -10.11 -13.17
N GLU A 35 7.98 -10.31 -14.40
CA GLU A 35 7.97 -9.28 -15.45
C GLU A 35 7.29 -7.99 -14.99
N PHE A 36 6.20 -8.12 -14.21
CA PHE A 36 5.46 -6.99 -13.62
C PHE A 36 6.36 -6.04 -12.81
N HIS A 37 7.39 -6.57 -12.14
CA HIS A 37 8.29 -5.83 -11.26
C HIS A 37 9.62 -5.44 -11.91
N ASP A 38 9.94 -5.98 -13.08
CA ASP A 38 11.24 -5.80 -13.76
C ASP A 38 11.55 -4.32 -14.05
N THR A 39 10.56 -3.56 -14.52
CA THR A 39 10.76 -2.14 -14.88
C THR A 39 11.13 -1.31 -13.65
N LEU A 40 10.48 -1.56 -12.51
CA LEU A 40 10.75 -0.83 -11.28
C LEU A 40 12.08 -1.27 -10.67
N ALA A 41 12.38 -2.57 -10.68
CA ALA A 41 13.66 -3.12 -10.23
C ALA A 41 14.84 -2.55 -11.03
N LYS A 42 14.73 -2.49 -12.37
CA LYS A 42 15.73 -1.85 -13.25
C LYS A 42 15.94 -0.38 -12.93
N SER A 43 14.85 0.36 -12.77
CA SER A 43 14.88 1.80 -12.49
C SER A 43 15.53 2.08 -11.14
N HIS A 44 15.24 1.24 -10.14
CA HIS A 44 15.85 1.30 -8.83
C HIS A 44 17.35 1.03 -8.87
N LEU A 45 17.78 -0.05 -9.55
CA LEU A 45 19.20 -0.34 -9.71
C LEU A 45 19.93 0.85 -10.34
N LYS A 46 19.43 1.38 -11.45
CA LYS A 46 20.04 2.51 -12.16
C LYS A 46 20.17 3.77 -11.27
N ARG A 47 19.25 3.96 -10.33
CA ARG A 47 19.27 5.10 -9.41
C ARG A 47 20.41 5.00 -8.40
N TYR A 48 20.67 3.81 -7.86
CA TYR A 48 21.59 3.63 -6.73
C TYR A 48 22.89 2.88 -7.06
N GLU A 49 23.04 2.29 -8.25
CA GLU A 49 24.17 1.41 -8.59
C GLU A 49 25.56 2.00 -8.31
N LYS A 50 25.71 3.33 -8.45
CA LYS A 50 26.98 4.04 -8.21
C LYS A 50 27.32 4.26 -6.74
N GLU A 51 26.35 4.09 -5.84
CA GLU A 51 26.55 4.18 -4.40
C GLU A 51 27.03 2.85 -3.79
N TYR A 52 26.80 1.73 -4.49
CA TYR A 52 27.23 0.40 -4.08
C TYR A 52 28.63 0.04 -4.60
N LEU A 53 29.35 -0.87 -3.93
CA LEU A 53 30.66 -1.36 -4.41
C LEU A 53 30.56 -2.07 -5.76
N SER A 54 29.48 -2.81 -5.95
CA SER A 54 29.06 -3.31 -7.26
C SER A 54 27.58 -3.66 -7.23
N SER A 55 26.95 -3.63 -8.39
CA SER A 55 25.57 -4.05 -8.58
C SER A 55 25.46 -5.20 -9.58
N LYS A 56 24.45 -6.05 -9.41
CA LYS A 56 24.01 -7.03 -10.41
C LYS A 56 22.51 -7.18 -10.35
N ILE A 57 21.87 -7.33 -11.50
CA ILE A 57 20.46 -7.66 -11.60
C ILE A 57 20.27 -8.88 -12.51
N VAL A 58 19.32 -9.72 -12.14
CA VAL A 58 18.78 -10.82 -12.93
C VAL A 58 17.28 -10.60 -13.02
N LEU A 59 16.72 -10.67 -14.22
CA LEU A 59 15.36 -10.27 -14.54
C LEU A 59 14.56 -11.46 -15.05
N SER A 60 13.24 -11.26 -15.18
CA SER A 60 12.35 -12.35 -15.59
C SER A 60 12.71 -12.88 -16.99
N THR A 61 13.21 -11.98 -17.86
CA THR A 61 13.70 -12.29 -19.20
C THR A 61 14.92 -13.22 -19.23
N ASP A 62 15.68 -13.31 -18.13
CA ASP A 62 16.85 -14.19 -18.04
C ASP A 62 16.45 -15.66 -17.78
N GLN A 63 15.18 -15.92 -17.47
CA GLN A 63 14.61 -17.26 -17.22
C GLN A 63 15.33 -18.04 -16.10
N PHE A 64 15.78 -17.31 -15.07
CA PHE A 64 16.28 -17.91 -13.83
C PHE A 64 15.10 -18.22 -12.90
N ASP A 65 15.07 -19.44 -12.38
CA ASP A 65 14.25 -19.75 -11.21
C ASP A 65 14.91 -19.24 -9.93
N GLU A 66 14.16 -19.26 -8.83
CA GLU A 66 14.64 -18.78 -7.54
C GLU A 66 15.88 -19.55 -7.05
N ARG A 67 15.92 -20.88 -7.25
CA ARG A 67 17.05 -21.74 -6.86
C ARG A 67 18.34 -21.26 -7.52
N ARG A 68 18.33 -21.09 -8.84
CA ARG A 68 19.49 -20.61 -9.60
C ARG A 68 19.87 -19.19 -9.20
N ALA A 69 18.89 -18.34 -8.90
CA ALA A 69 19.14 -16.98 -8.46
C ALA A 69 19.84 -16.93 -7.09
N ARG A 70 19.35 -17.69 -6.08
CA ARG A 70 20.00 -17.79 -4.76
C ARG A 70 21.40 -18.40 -4.87
N GLN A 71 21.56 -19.44 -5.69
CA GLN A 71 22.87 -20.04 -5.95
C GLN A 71 23.85 -19.06 -6.62
N LEU A 72 23.39 -18.28 -7.60
CA LEU A 72 24.20 -17.25 -8.25
C LEU A 72 24.59 -16.14 -7.27
N ALA A 73 23.68 -15.68 -6.41
CA ALA A 73 23.99 -14.71 -5.37
C ALA A 73 25.08 -15.22 -4.43
N LEU A 74 24.98 -16.48 -3.98
CA LEU A 74 26.00 -17.13 -3.15
C LEU A 74 27.36 -17.27 -3.87
N GLN A 75 27.35 -17.60 -5.17
CA GLN A 75 28.59 -17.68 -5.95
C GLN A 75 29.25 -16.30 -6.10
N GLN A 76 28.48 -15.25 -6.37
CA GLN A 76 28.99 -13.88 -6.45
C GLN A 76 29.57 -13.42 -5.11
N ALA A 77 28.89 -13.75 -4.00
CA ALA A 77 29.36 -13.47 -2.65
C ALA A 77 30.72 -14.14 -2.37
N LYS A 78 30.88 -15.43 -2.69
CA LYS A 78 32.15 -16.15 -2.55
C LYS A 78 33.25 -15.56 -3.43
N GLN A 79 32.95 -15.19 -4.68
CA GLN A 79 33.93 -14.61 -5.62
C GLN A 79 34.42 -13.23 -5.17
N LYS A 80 33.56 -12.46 -4.49
CA LYS A 80 33.87 -11.11 -4.00
C LYS A 80 34.42 -11.08 -2.58
N ASP A 81 34.62 -12.25 -1.97
CA ASP A 81 35.11 -12.39 -0.59
C ASP A 81 34.28 -11.60 0.44
N VAL A 82 32.94 -11.67 0.33
CA VAL A 82 32.05 -10.93 1.23
C VAL A 82 31.97 -11.61 2.61
N ASP A 83 31.92 -10.80 3.66
CA ASP A 83 31.81 -11.28 5.05
C ASP A 83 30.42 -11.85 5.37
N TYR A 84 29.37 -11.29 4.79
CA TYR A 84 27.98 -11.66 5.04
C TYR A 84 27.13 -11.54 3.76
N ILE A 85 26.07 -12.33 3.67
CA ILE A 85 24.96 -12.12 2.73
C ILE A 85 23.71 -11.77 3.53
N PHE A 86 23.06 -10.67 3.18
CA PHE A 86 21.76 -10.28 3.71
C PHE A 86 20.69 -10.51 2.64
N PHE A 87 19.85 -11.52 2.84
CA PHE A 87 18.73 -11.83 1.97
C PHE A 87 17.49 -11.09 2.46
N VAL A 88 16.75 -10.49 1.53
CA VAL A 88 15.46 -9.83 1.77
C VAL A 88 14.54 -10.13 0.59
N ASP A 89 13.42 -10.78 0.83
CA ASP A 89 12.39 -11.09 -0.15
C ASP A 89 11.42 -9.92 -0.32
N ALA A 90 10.80 -9.82 -1.51
CA ALA A 90 10.08 -8.63 -1.93
C ALA A 90 8.81 -8.35 -1.12
N ASP A 91 8.31 -9.36 -0.40
CA ASP A 91 7.19 -9.26 0.52
C ASP A 91 7.58 -8.78 1.93
N VAL A 92 8.86 -8.47 2.17
CA VAL A 92 9.33 -7.96 3.47
C VAL A 92 9.47 -6.44 3.45
N HIS A 93 8.66 -5.74 4.24
CA HIS A 93 8.85 -4.31 4.49
C HIS A 93 9.71 -4.10 5.74
N ILE A 94 10.88 -3.47 5.55
CA ILE A 94 11.82 -3.13 6.62
C ILE A 94 11.45 -1.76 7.19
N ASP A 95 10.91 -1.74 8.40
CA ASP A 95 10.49 -0.51 9.08
C ASP A 95 11.59 0.09 9.96
N ASP A 96 12.48 -0.74 10.50
CA ASP A 96 13.66 -0.30 11.25
C ASP A 96 14.90 -0.25 10.32
N PRO A 97 15.39 0.93 9.93
CA PRO A 97 16.57 1.05 9.07
C PRO A 97 17.85 0.55 9.76
N GLU A 98 17.88 0.34 11.08
CA GLU A 98 19.03 -0.18 11.82
C GLU A 98 19.16 -1.72 11.75
N VAL A 99 18.15 -2.43 11.21
CA VAL A 99 18.08 -3.90 11.29
C VAL A 99 19.37 -4.60 10.83
N LEU A 100 19.99 -4.15 9.73
CA LEU A 100 21.21 -4.77 9.23
C LEU A 100 22.38 -4.60 10.21
N ARG A 101 22.52 -3.42 10.82
CA ARG A 101 23.57 -3.17 11.82
C ARG A 101 23.35 -4.04 13.04
N GLU A 102 22.12 -4.12 13.53
CA GLU A 102 21.76 -4.97 14.67
C GLU A 102 22.11 -6.43 14.41
N LEU A 103 21.69 -6.99 13.27
CA LEU A 103 22.01 -8.39 12.93
C LEU A 103 23.53 -8.65 12.87
N LEU A 104 24.31 -7.67 12.40
CA LEU A 104 25.78 -7.76 12.35
C LEU A 104 26.42 -7.77 13.74
N THR A 105 25.92 -7.00 14.72
CA THR A 105 26.50 -6.95 16.08
C THR A 105 26.33 -8.27 16.83
N LEU A 106 25.29 -9.05 16.50
CA LEU A 106 25.02 -10.35 17.11
C LEU A 106 26.07 -11.42 16.75
N ASN A 107 26.85 -11.20 15.67
CA ASN A 107 27.98 -12.06 15.28
C ASN A 107 27.63 -13.55 15.24
N ARG A 108 26.48 -13.89 14.66
CA ARG A 108 26.02 -15.27 14.46
C ARG A 108 26.33 -15.76 13.05
N GLN A 109 26.43 -17.08 12.89
CA GLN A 109 26.57 -17.68 11.57
C GLN A 109 25.31 -17.49 10.71
N PHE A 110 24.15 -17.53 11.35
CA PHE A 110 22.85 -17.23 10.77
C PHE A 110 22.02 -16.47 11.81
N VAL A 111 21.42 -15.35 11.42
CA VAL A 111 20.47 -14.62 12.26
C VAL A 111 19.43 -13.89 11.41
N ALA A 112 18.20 -13.79 11.91
CA ALA A 112 17.11 -13.09 11.26
C ALA A 112 16.27 -12.28 12.26
N PRO A 113 15.68 -11.15 11.85
CA PRO A 113 14.62 -10.51 12.61
C PRO A 113 13.32 -11.30 12.41
N VAL A 114 12.48 -11.36 13.44
CA VAL A 114 11.10 -11.82 13.29
C VAL A 114 10.31 -10.75 12.55
N VAL A 115 9.68 -11.13 11.45
CA VAL A 115 8.69 -10.34 10.73
C VAL A 115 7.42 -11.15 10.54
N THR A 116 6.28 -10.50 10.67
CA THR A 116 4.96 -11.15 10.63
C THR A 116 4.07 -10.44 9.62
N LYS A 117 3.07 -11.14 9.08
CA LYS A 117 1.93 -10.44 8.47
C LYS A 117 1.28 -9.56 9.55
N TYR A 118 0.90 -8.33 9.19
CA TYR A 118 0.44 -7.35 10.17
C TYR A 118 -0.80 -7.85 10.93
N ASN A 119 -0.76 -7.85 12.27
CA ASN A 119 -1.81 -8.39 13.15
C ASN A 119 -2.18 -9.88 12.93
N GLU A 120 -1.32 -10.67 12.30
CA GLU A 120 -1.52 -12.10 12.09
C GLU A 120 -0.42 -12.94 12.74
N LEU A 121 -0.65 -14.25 12.84
CA LEU A 121 0.36 -15.19 13.38
C LEU A 121 1.33 -15.71 12.31
N TRP A 122 1.07 -15.48 11.02
CA TRP A 122 1.98 -15.92 9.96
C TRP A 122 3.27 -15.11 9.99
N SER A 123 4.41 -15.80 10.09
CA SER A 123 5.73 -15.18 10.27
C SER A 123 6.80 -15.87 9.43
N ASN A 124 7.98 -15.27 9.37
CA ASN A 124 9.12 -15.76 8.61
C ASN A 124 9.90 -16.91 9.28
N PHE A 125 9.35 -17.61 10.26
CA PHE A 125 10.01 -18.74 10.91
C PHE A 125 9.03 -19.83 11.31
N TRP A 126 9.53 -21.06 11.50
CA TRP A 126 8.78 -22.13 12.14
C TRP A 126 9.47 -22.53 13.44
N GLY A 127 8.70 -22.68 14.52
CA GLY A 127 9.26 -23.11 15.80
C GLY A 127 9.49 -24.61 15.92
N ALA A 128 8.83 -25.43 15.09
CA ALA A 128 8.99 -26.88 15.06
C ALA A 128 8.85 -27.44 13.65
N LEU A 129 9.26 -28.70 13.47
CA LEU A 129 9.04 -29.48 12.25
C LEU A 129 8.21 -30.73 12.56
N SER A 130 7.40 -31.14 11.59
CA SER A 130 6.81 -32.48 11.59
C SER A 130 7.88 -33.54 11.27
N GLU A 131 7.53 -34.82 11.42
CA GLU A 131 8.44 -35.93 11.07
C GLU A 131 8.91 -35.88 9.60
N GLY A 132 8.10 -35.30 8.70
CA GLY A 132 8.45 -35.11 7.29
C GLY A 132 9.28 -33.86 6.99
N GLY A 133 9.68 -33.10 8.01
CA GLY A 133 10.46 -31.87 7.84
C GLY A 133 9.66 -30.64 7.40
N TYR A 134 8.33 -30.71 7.43
CA TYR A 134 7.42 -29.60 7.12
C TYR A 134 7.01 -28.84 8.38
N TYR A 135 6.26 -27.75 8.20
CA TYR A 135 5.76 -26.91 9.29
C TYR A 135 5.09 -27.72 10.41
N ALA A 136 5.50 -27.44 11.64
CA ALA A 136 4.76 -27.74 12.84
C ALA A 136 4.82 -26.53 13.79
N ARG A 137 3.75 -26.31 14.55
CA ARG A 137 3.71 -25.22 15.54
C ARG A 137 4.40 -25.67 16.83
N SER A 138 5.38 -24.92 17.30
CA SER A 138 5.96 -25.12 18.63
C SER A 138 5.06 -24.52 19.72
N PRO A 139 5.16 -24.99 20.98
CA PRO A 139 4.36 -24.47 22.09
C PRO A 139 4.52 -22.96 22.34
N ASP A 140 5.73 -22.43 22.10
CA ASP A 140 6.14 -21.05 22.34
C ASP A 140 5.98 -20.12 21.11
N TYR A 141 5.56 -20.66 19.96
CA TYR A 141 5.48 -19.92 18.69
C TYR A 141 4.64 -18.64 18.81
N VAL A 142 3.46 -18.74 19.43
CA VAL A 142 2.51 -17.61 19.54
C VAL A 142 3.10 -16.51 20.42
N ASP A 143 3.74 -16.88 21.52
CA ASP A 143 4.30 -15.94 22.48
C ASP A 143 5.51 -15.21 21.88
N ILE A 144 6.33 -15.89 21.05
CA ILE A 144 7.42 -15.26 20.29
C ILE A 144 6.87 -14.27 19.27
N VAL A 145 5.87 -14.68 18.48
CA VAL A 145 5.28 -13.85 17.41
C VAL A 145 4.60 -12.60 17.96
N ARG A 146 3.92 -12.71 19.10
CA ARG A 146 3.24 -11.56 19.76
C ARG A 146 4.20 -10.67 20.55
N GLY A 147 5.43 -11.11 20.80
CA GLY A 147 6.37 -10.42 21.67
C GLY A 147 6.04 -10.56 23.17
N ASP A 148 5.24 -11.56 23.54
CA ASP A 148 4.96 -11.89 24.95
C ASP A 148 6.22 -12.45 25.63
N ILE A 149 7.06 -13.14 24.87
CA ILE A 149 8.43 -13.51 25.25
C ILE A 149 9.43 -12.95 24.24
N LEU A 150 10.43 -12.24 24.73
CA LEU A 150 11.45 -11.58 23.92
C LEU A 150 12.80 -12.28 24.07
N GLY A 151 13.54 -12.41 22.99
CA GLY A 151 14.87 -13.01 23.05
C GLY A 151 15.48 -13.34 21.70
N MET A 152 16.50 -14.20 21.77
CA MET A 152 17.14 -14.82 20.61
C MET A 152 16.85 -16.32 20.64
N TRP A 153 16.18 -16.82 19.61
CA TRP A 153 15.63 -18.18 19.59
C TRP A 153 16.29 -18.99 18.49
N ASN A 154 16.78 -20.18 18.80
CA ASN A 154 17.24 -21.12 17.77
C ASN A 154 16.02 -21.86 17.22
N VAL A 155 15.77 -21.73 15.92
CA VAL A 155 14.58 -22.28 15.26
C VAL A 155 14.96 -23.17 14.07
N PRO A 156 14.14 -24.18 13.72
CA PRO A 156 14.46 -25.09 12.63
C PRO A 156 14.28 -24.52 11.23
N TYR A 157 13.54 -23.42 11.05
CA TYR A 157 13.26 -22.85 9.73
C TYR A 157 13.15 -21.34 9.81
N VAL A 158 13.73 -20.64 8.84
CA VAL A 158 13.64 -19.19 8.65
C VAL A 158 13.59 -18.89 7.15
N SER A 159 12.74 -17.94 6.76
CA SER A 159 12.57 -17.46 5.37
C SER A 159 12.61 -15.93 5.29
N SER A 160 12.41 -15.40 4.08
CA SER A 160 12.06 -13.99 3.79
C SER A 160 13.14 -12.93 4.08
N ILE A 161 13.68 -12.86 5.30
CA ILE A 161 14.73 -11.89 5.68
C ILE A 161 15.72 -12.54 6.65
N TYR A 162 17.01 -12.57 6.28
CA TYR A 162 18.04 -13.19 7.12
C TYR A 162 19.46 -12.77 6.71
N LEU A 163 20.37 -12.80 7.68
CA LEU A 163 21.79 -12.52 7.53
C LEU A 163 22.60 -13.81 7.76
N ILE A 164 23.48 -14.13 6.82
CA ILE A 164 24.34 -15.32 6.88
C ILE A 164 25.80 -14.90 6.79
N LYS A 165 26.63 -15.39 7.72
CA LYS A 165 28.08 -15.14 7.75
C LYS A 165 28.82 -16.07 6.79
N SER A 166 29.91 -15.59 6.20
CA SER A 166 30.76 -16.31 5.23
C SER A 166 31.18 -17.71 5.68
N THR A 167 31.44 -17.90 6.97
CA THR A 167 31.78 -19.22 7.56
C THR A 167 30.74 -20.30 7.33
N ALA A 168 29.47 -19.93 7.11
CA ALA A 168 28.37 -20.86 6.82
C ALA A 168 28.14 -21.08 5.31
N PHE A 169 28.76 -20.31 4.41
CA PHE A 169 28.51 -20.39 2.97
C PHE A 169 28.83 -21.74 2.33
N LYS A 170 29.72 -22.53 2.93
CA LYS A 170 30.05 -23.87 2.47
C LYS A 170 28.96 -24.90 2.77
N HIS A 171 28.03 -24.57 3.67
CA HIS A 171 26.94 -25.44 4.10
C HIS A 171 25.63 -25.13 3.40
N LEU A 172 25.49 -23.94 2.79
CA LEU A 172 24.29 -23.54 2.07
C LEU A 172 24.06 -24.41 0.83
N ASN A 173 22.89 -25.03 0.76
CA ASN A 173 22.38 -25.71 -0.42
C ASN A 173 20.92 -25.29 -0.69
N TYR A 174 20.64 -24.88 -1.93
CA TYR A 174 19.28 -24.52 -2.39
C TYR A 174 18.68 -25.58 -3.32
N ASP A 175 19.45 -26.61 -3.68
CA ASP A 175 19.04 -27.67 -4.58
C ASP A 175 18.53 -28.88 -3.77
N HIS A 176 17.24 -29.17 -3.92
CA HIS A 176 16.55 -30.27 -3.26
C HIS A 176 15.34 -30.71 -4.07
N GLN A 177 15.11 -32.02 -4.18
CA GLN A 177 14.06 -32.59 -5.02
C GLN A 177 12.65 -32.22 -4.55
N TYR A 178 12.42 -32.16 -3.24
CA TYR A 178 11.08 -32.01 -2.66
C TYR A 178 10.84 -30.66 -1.98
N TYR A 179 11.92 -29.96 -1.64
CA TYR A 179 11.85 -28.74 -0.84
C TYR A 179 11.98 -27.52 -1.74
N ASP A 180 11.29 -26.46 -1.35
CA ASP A 180 11.57 -25.13 -1.87
C ASP A 180 12.98 -24.65 -1.45
N PRO A 181 13.49 -23.56 -2.05
CA PRO A 181 14.86 -23.10 -1.79
C PRO A 181 15.14 -22.77 -0.33
N ASP A 182 14.18 -22.21 0.41
CA ASP A 182 14.36 -21.82 1.82
C ASP A 182 14.34 -23.06 2.73
N MET A 183 13.44 -24.01 2.48
CA MET A 183 13.43 -25.31 3.18
C MET A 183 14.73 -26.08 2.95
N ALA A 184 15.22 -26.14 1.71
CA ALA A 184 16.49 -26.78 1.36
C ALA A 184 17.68 -26.12 2.07
N MET A 185 17.70 -24.78 2.10
CA MET A 185 18.74 -24.01 2.79
C MET A 185 18.72 -24.26 4.29
N CYS A 186 17.55 -24.20 4.92
CA CYS A 186 17.39 -24.47 6.34
C CYS A 186 17.83 -25.90 6.68
N GLU A 187 17.42 -26.89 5.89
CA GLU A 187 17.86 -28.29 6.09
C GLU A 187 19.38 -28.43 5.98
N SER A 188 19.98 -27.83 4.97
CA SER A 188 21.43 -27.91 4.76
C SER A 188 22.23 -27.34 5.95
N LEU A 189 21.73 -26.26 6.57
CA LEU A 189 22.34 -25.65 7.76
C LEU A 189 22.13 -26.52 9.00
N ARG A 190 20.92 -27.07 9.20
CA ARG A 190 20.65 -28.01 10.31
C ARG A 190 21.55 -29.23 10.25
N ASN A 191 21.71 -29.83 9.07
CA ASN A 191 22.58 -30.99 8.85
C ASN A 191 24.06 -30.69 9.12
N ALA A 192 24.47 -29.42 8.94
CA ALA A 192 25.80 -28.94 9.26
C ALA A 192 25.98 -28.51 10.73
N GLY A 193 24.93 -28.59 11.56
CA GLY A 193 24.96 -28.13 12.95
C GLY A 193 24.99 -26.60 13.11
N VAL A 194 24.62 -25.85 12.07
CA VAL A 194 24.54 -24.38 12.11
C VAL A 194 23.18 -23.99 12.68
N HIS A 195 23.18 -23.34 13.85
CA HIS A 195 21.98 -22.80 14.46
C HIS A 195 21.44 -21.60 13.68
N MET A 196 20.12 -21.58 13.46
CA MET A 196 19.42 -20.47 12.83
C MET A 196 18.71 -19.66 13.91
N TYR A 197 19.27 -18.50 14.24
CA TYR A 197 18.73 -17.65 15.29
C TYR A 197 17.72 -16.65 14.72
N ILE A 198 16.62 -16.44 15.44
CA ILE A 198 15.71 -15.31 15.23
C ILE A 198 15.78 -14.35 16.43
N ILE A 199 15.55 -13.06 16.20
CA ILE A 199 15.39 -12.04 17.26
C ILE A 199 14.04 -11.35 17.14
N ASN A 200 13.40 -11.11 18.27
CA ASN A 200 12.09 -10.45 18.36
C ASN A 200 12.06 -9.36 19.45
N ASP A 201 13.22 -8.80 19.82
CA ASP A 201 13.35 -7.82 20.91
C ASP A 201 12.66 -6.47 20.62
N ARG A 202 12.39 -6.16 19.34
CA ARG A 202 11.60 -5.01 18.90
C ARG A 202 11.00 -5.25 17.51
N PHE A 203 10.15 -4.33 17.08
CA PHE A 203 9.55 -4.35 15.75
C PHE A 203 10.55 -3.90 14.67
N TYR A 204 11.01 -4.84 13.84
CA TYR A 204 11.96 -4.56 12.74
C TYR A 204 11.28 -4.28 11.39
N GLY A 205 10.07 -4.81 11.21
CA GLY A 205 9.37 -4.84 9.94
C GLY A 205 8.23 -5.83 9.93
N HIS A 206 7.61 -6.01 8.77
CA HIS A 206 6.46 -6.88 8.59
C HIS A 206 6.44 -7.50 7.19
N LEU A 207 5.55 -8.48 7.00
CA LEU A 207 5.27 -9.12 5.72
C LEU A 207 4.02 -8.51 5.09
N VAL A 208 4.11 -8.14 3.82
CA VAL A 208 2.93 -7.82 3.02
C VAL A 208 2.27 -9.11 2.53
N ASN A 209 0.95 -9.10 2.43
CA ASN A 209 0.19 -10.19 1.90
C ASN A 209 0.15 -10.13 0.36
N ALA A 210 0.95 -10.97 -0.28
CA ALA A 210 0.99 -11.12 -1.74
C ALA A 210 0.01 -12.17 -2.31
N GLU A 211 -0.74 -12.86 -1.45
CA GLU A 211 -1.71 -13.87 -1.89
C GLU A 211 -2.83 -13.23 -2.73
N ASN A 212 -3.11 -13.82 -3.88
CA ASN A 212 -4.13 -13.36 -4.82
C ASN A 212 -3.94 -11.89 -5.27
N PHE A 213 -2.70 -11.40 -5.31
CA PHE A 213 -2.40 -10.07 -5.83
C PHE A 213 -2.68 -9.98 -7.34
N ASP A 214 -3.74 -9.29 -7.71
CA ASP A 214 -4.19 -9.17 -9.10
C ASP A 214 -3.40 -8.11 -9.87
N ILE A 215 -2.42 -8.55 -10.64
CA ILE A 215 -1.61 -7.68 -11.51
C ILE A 215 -2.29 -7.30 -12.84
N THR A 216 -3.50 -7.79 -13.11
CA THR A 216 -4.21 -7.54 -14.37
C THR A 216 -4.98 -6.22 -14.36
N VAL A 217 -5.29 -5.69 -13.17
CA VAL A 217 -5.94 -4.38 -13.01
C VAL A 217 -4.94 -3.23 -13.10
N THR A 218 -5.46 -2.05 -13.43
CA THR A 218 -4.65 -0.81 -13.37
C THR A 218 -4.45 -0.41 -11.92
N ARG A 219 -3.21 -0.07 -11.53
CA ARG A 219 -2.82 0.25 -10.14
C ARG A 219 -3.22 -0.83 -9.12
N PRO A 220 -2.69 -2.07 -9.22
CA PRO A 220 -3.05 -3.19 -8.35
C PRO A 220 -3.00 -2.90 -6.84
N ASP A 221 -1.99 -2.16 -6.38
CA ASP A 221 -1.85 -1.77 -4.97
C ASP A 221 -3.10 -1.05 -4.41
N PHE A 222 -3.85 -0.35 -5.25
CA PHE A 222 -5.04 0.38 -4.81
C PHE A 222 -6.14 -0.58 -4.33
N TYR A 223 -6.17 -1.82 -4.83
CA TYR A 223 -7.19 -2.83 -4.56
C TYR A 223 -6.91 -3.65 -3.29
N THR A 224 -5.80 -3.42 -2.59
CA THR A 224 -5.33 -4.30 -1.51
C THR A 224 -5.65 -3.80 -0.10
N LEU A 225 -6.58 -2.83 0.08
CA LEU A 225 -6.96 -2.29 1.39
C LEU A 225 -7.30 -3.40 2.41
N PHE A 226 -8.07 -4.41 2.01
CA PHE A 226 -8.49 -5.49 2.92
C PHE A 226 -7.34 -6.43 3.33
N THR A 227 -6.42 -6.71 2.41
CA THR A 227 -5.34 -7.69 2.65
C THR A 227 -4.08 -7.04 3.22
N ASN A 228 -3.92 -5.72 3.04
CA ASN A 228 -2.71 -4.97 3.38
C ASN A 228 -3.04 -3.57 3.92
N LYS A 229 -4.02 -3.48 4.85
CA LYS A 229 -4.52 -2.20 5.38
C LYS A 229 -3.43 -1.28 5.90
N PHE A 230 -2.41 -1.83 6.56
CA PHE A 230 -1.31 -1.07 7.13
C PHE A 230 -0.52 -0.31 6.04
N ASP A 231 -0.05 -1.01 5.01
CA ASP A 231 0.69 -0.43 3.88
C ASP A 231 -0.17 0.46 3.02
N TRP A 232 -1.41 0.04 2.76
CA TRP A 232 -2.38 0.82 2.00
C TRP A 232 -2.60 2.18 2.69
N THR A 233 -2.79 2.19 4.00
CA THR A 233 -2.95 3.43 4.79
C THR A 233 -1.73 4.32 4.65
N ARG A 234 -0.51 3.78 4.78
CA ARG A 234 0.73 4.56 4.65
C ARG A 234 0.94 5.15 3.27
N LYS A 235 0.55 4.43 2.21
CA LYS A 235 0.68 4.92 0.82
C LYS A 235 -0.38 5.96 0.47
N TYR A 236 -1.61 5.76 0.95
CA TYR A 236 -2.77 6.44 0.39
C TYR A 236 -3.47 7.43 1.32
N ILE A 237 -3.31 7.32 2.63
CA ILE A 237 -3.90 8.25 3.60
C ILE A 237 -2.94 9.38 3.94
N HIS A 238 -3.48 10.59 4.01
CA HIS A 238 -2.68 11.79 4.26
C HIS A 238 -1.95 11.72 5.61
N ALA A 239 -0.68 12.10 5.68
CA ALA A 239 0.14 11.97 6.91
C ALA A 239 -0.41 12.74 8.13
N ASP A 240 -1.12 13.84 7.91
CA ASP A 240 -1.83 14.60 8.96
C ASP A 240 -3.27 14.08 9.25
N TYR A 241 -3.66 12.91 8.74
CA TYR A 241 -4.99 12.35 8.97
C TYR A 241 -5.27 12.18 10.47
N GLU A 242 -4.41 11.46 11.18
CA GLU A 242 -4.59 11.15 12.61
C GLU A 242 -4.68 12.41 13.49
N LYS A 243 -3.90 13.45 13.17
CA LYS A 243 -3.94 14.73 13.90
C LYS A 243 -5.33 15.36 13.89
N GLN A 244 -6.09 15.13 12.82
CA GLN A 244 -7.46 15.64 12.68
C GLN A 244 -8.46 14.90 13.57
N LEU A 245 -8.09 13.77 14.19
CA LEU A 245 -8.95 13.02 15.13
C LEU A 245 -8.73 13.42 16.59
N GLU A 246 -7.71 14.24 16.88
CA GLU A 246 -7.42 14.74 18.22
C GLU A 246 -8.57 15.59 18.78
N ALA A 247 -8.83 15.50 20.09
CA ALA A 247 -10.00 16.14 20.72
C ALA A 247 -10.06 17.67 20.57
N ASN A 248 -8.90 18.33 20.46
CA ASN A 248 -8.79 19.79 20.37
C ASN A 248 -8.43 20.28 18.96
N TYR A 249 -8.58 19.42 17.93
CA TYR A 249 -8.26 19.81 16.57
C TYR A 249 -9.27 20.85 16.04
N SER A 250 -8.77 21.98 15.55
CA SER A 250 -9.60 23.01 14.91
C SER A 250 -9.78 22.70 13.43
N TYR A 251 -11.00 22.34 13.04
CA TYR A 251 -11.32 22.04 11.65
C TYR A 251 -11.42 23.30 10.80
N ASN A 252 -10.94 23.22 9.55
CA ASN A 252 -11.18 24.27 8.57
C ASN A 252 -12.62 24.17 8.08
N GLN A 253 -13.35 25.28 8.16
CA GLN A 253 -14.74 25.37 7.77
C GLN A 253 -14.89 26.54 6.77
N PRO A 254 -14.57 26.35 5.47
CA PRO A 254 -14.57 27.42 4.48
C PRO A 254 -15.95 28.07 4.25
N CYS A 255 -17.03 27.35 4.52
CA CYS A 255 -18.40 27.85 4.54
C CYS A 255 -19.13 27.27 5.76
N THR A 256 -20.20 27.93 6.23
CA THR A 256 -21.03 27.42 7.35
C THR A 256 -21.41 25.95 7.14
N ASP A 257 -21.07 25.08 8.10
CA ASP A 257 -21.31 23.63 8.10
C ASP A 257 -20.73 22.87 6.89
N VAL A 258 -19.70 23.44 6.26
CA VAL A 258 -18.88 22.78 5.24
C VAL A 258 -17.48 22.60 5.80
N PHE A 259 -17.13 21.38 6.18
CA PHE A 259 -15.83 21.04 6.76
C PHE A 259 -14.84 20.61 5.69
N TRP A 260 -13.55 20.87 5.91
CA TRP A 260 -12.50 20.59 4.94
C TRP A 260 -11.31 19.87 5.57
N PHE A 261 -11.13 18.60 5.19
CA PHE A 261 -10.18 17.68 5.79
C PHE A 261 -9.07 17.27 4.83
N LYS A 262 -7.89 16.96 5.36
CA LYS A 262 -6.82 16.27 4.62
C LYS A 262 -7.05 14.77 4.73
N ILE A 263 -7.39 14.07 3.65
CA ILE A 263 -7.74 12.65 3.74
C ILE A 263 -6.80 11.75 2.94
N ALA A 264 -6.39 12.17 1.75
CA ALA A 264 -5.66 11.33 0.82
C ALA A 264 -4.31 11.92 0.43
N THR A 265 -3.37 11.05 0.06
CA THR A 265 -2.09 11.45 -0.54
C THR A 265 -2.25 11.79 -2.03
N ASP A 266 -1.20 12.37 -2.61
CA ASP A 266 -1.14 12.56 -4.06
C ASP A 266 -1.20 11.23 -4.82
N ALA A 267 -0.56 10.17 -4.28
CA ALA A 267 -0.56 8.83 -4.87
C ALA A 267 -1.97 8.23 -4.93
N PHE A 268 -2.78 8.40 -3.87
CA PHE A 268 -4.18 7.94 -3.88
C PHE A 268 -4.95 8.61 -5.02
N CYS A 269 -4.79 9.93 -5.14
CA CYS A 269 -5.53 10.69 -6.14
C CYS A 269 -5.10 10.34 -7.57
N ASP A 270 -3.79 10.21 -7.79
CA ASP A 270 -3.23 9.85 -9.11
C ASP A 270 -3.62 8.43 -9.52
N ASP A 271 -3.60 7.49 -8.59
CA ASP A 271 -3.97 6.10 -8.87
C ASP A 271 -5.48 5.96 -9.09
N MET A 272 -6.31 6.66 -8.31
CA MET A 272 -7.76 6.73 -8.54
C MET A 272 -8.08 7.28 -9.95
N VAL A 273 -7.49 8.41 -10.34
CA VAL A 273 -7.70 8.99 -11.67
C VAL A 273 -7.21 8.04 -12.77
N ALA A 274 -6.05 7.40 -12.58
CA ALA A 274 -5.51 6.43 -13.55
C ALA A 274 -6.45 5.22 -13.74
N ILE A 275 -7.06 4.71 -12.67
CA ILE A 275 -8.06 3.63 -12.75
C ILE A 275 -9.27 4.06 -13.57
N MET A 276 -9.81 5.26 -13.31
CA MET A 276 -10.98 5.76 -14.02
C MET A 276 -10.70 6.01 -15.51
N GLU A 277 -9.56 6.61 -15.84
CA GLU A 277 -9.18 6.86 -17.23
C GLU A 277 -8.83 5.56 -17.99
N ALA A 278 -8.23 4.56 -17.31
CA ALA A 278 -8.01 3.25 -17.92
C ALA A 278 -9.31 2.50 -18.21
N PHE A 279 -10.34 2.66 -17.37
CA PHE A 279 -11.67 2.12 -17.64
C PHE A 279 -12.34 2.84 -18.82
N GLY A 280 -12.24 4.17 -18.86
CA GLY A 280 -12.57 5.01 -20.02
C GLY A 280 -14.05 5.11 -20.40
N LYS A 281 -14.94 4.30 -19.81
CA LYS A 281 -16.39 4.30 -20.09
C LYS A 281 -17.13 5.29 -19.19
N TRP A 282 -16.84 6.56 -19.38
CA TRP A 282 -17.54 7.68 -18.74
C TRP A 282 -18.99 7.76 -19.21
N SER A 283 -19.89 8.15 -18.32
CA SER A 283 -21.28 8.42 -18.68
C SER A 283 -21.42 9.58 -19.67
N ASP A 284 -22.55 9.64 -20.34
CA ASP A 284 -22.84 10.71 -21.29
C ASP A 284 -23.33 12.00 -20.62
N GLY A 285 -23.58 11.99 -19.30
CA GLY A 285 -24.14 13.12 -18.55
C GLY A 285 -25.62 13.36 -18.84
N SER A 286 -26.34 12.34 -19.33
CA SER A 286 -27.79 12.40 -19.54
C SER A 286 -28.56 11.89 -18.32
N ASN A 287 -29.82 12.30 -18.19
CA ASN A 287 -30.68 11.86 -17.09
C ASN A 287 -31.04 10.37 -17.15
N LYS A 288 -30.76 9.66 -18.25
CA LYS A 288 -31.01 8.23 -18.36
C LYS A 288 -29.72 7.49 -18.09
N ASP A 289 -29.71 6.72 -17.01
CA ASP A 289 -28.52 6.00 -16.61
C ASP A 289 -28.86 4.56 -16.21
N GLU A 290 -28.67 3.65 -17.16
CA GLU A 290 -28.92 2.21 -16.99
C GLU A 290 -27.99 1.56 -15.94
N ARG A 291 -26.93 2.26 -15.50
CA ARG A 291 -26.03 1.79 -14.45
C ARG A 291 -26.63 1.96 -13.06
N LEU A 292 -27.62 2.84 -12.91
CA LEU A 292 -28.31 3.12 -11.65
C LEU A 292 -29.55 2.25 -11.50
N GLU A 293 -29.86 1.87 -10.26
CA GLU A 293 -31.14 1.26 -9.93
C GLU A 293 -32.27 2.27 -10.18
N GLY A 294 -33.13 1.96 -11.17
CA GLY A 294 -34.22 2.85 -11.60
C GLY A 294 -33.96 3.63 -12.88
N GLY A 295 -32.74 3.57 -13.45
CA GLY A 295 -32.46 4.07 -14.80
C GLY A 295 -32.46 5.59 -14.96
N TYR A 296 -32.55 6.36 -13.87
CA TYR A 296 -32.73 7.81 -13.92
C TYR A 296 -31.87 8.55 -12.90
N GLU A 297 -31.10 9.52 -13.39
CA GLU A 297 -30.31 10.44 -12.58
C GLU A 297 -30.91 11.85 -12.67
N ALA A 298 -31.37 12.39 -11.54
CA ALA A 298 -32.03 13.70 -11.52
C ALA A 298 -31.09 14.84 -11.91
N VAL A 299 -29.81 14.71 -11.57
CA VAL A 299 -28.77 15.73 -11.78
C VAL A 299 -27.54 15.04 -12.36
N PRO A 300 -27.53 14.76 -13.67
CA PRO A 300 -26.54 13.87 -14.24
C PRO A 300 -25.16 14.49 -14.31
N THR A 301 -24.14 13.67 -14.08
CA THR A 301 -22.73 14.01 -14.25
C THR A 301 -22.04 13.11 -15.25
N ARG A 302 -20.87 13.53 -15.76
CA ARG A 302 -19.93 12.67 -16.50
C ARG A 302 -19.05 11.94 -15.50
N ASP A 303 -19.38 10.69 -15.23
CA ASP A 303 -18.83 9.95 -14.09
C ASP A 303 -18.61 8.47 -14.35
N ILE A 304 -17.87 7.86 -13.43
CA ILE A 304 -17.68 6.41 -13.31
C ILE A 304 -17.93 6.04 -11.85
N HIS A 305 -18.81 5.06 -11.63
CA HIS A 305 -19.12 4.53 -10.31
C HIS A 305 -18.08 3.50 -9.86
N MET A 306 -17.81 3.44 -8.55
CA MET A 306 -16.87 2.48 -7.95
C MET A 306 -17.20 1.03 -8.32
N LYS A 307 -18.49 0.69 -8.41
CA LYS A 307 -18.98 -0.64 -8.83
C LYS A 307 -18.50 -1.04 -10.22
N GLN A 308 -18.37 -0.09 -11.15
CA GLN A 308 -17.96 -0.37 -12.53
C GLN A 308 -16.48 -0.77 -12.64
N VAL A 309 -15.66 -0.35 -11.67
CA VAL A 309 -14.22 -0.60 -11.62
C VAL A 309 -13.81 -1.55 -10.49
N GLY A 310 -14.79 -2.25 -9.89
CA GLY A 310 -14.55 -3.24 -8.84
C GLY A 310 -14.12 -2.66 -7.48
N LEU A 311 -14.31 -1.36 -7.24
CA LEU A 311 -13.88 -0.68 -6.02
C LEU A 311 -14.98 -0.48 -4.98
N ASP A 312 -16.22 -0.94 -5.22
CA ASP A 312 -17.37 -0.65 -4.36
C ASP A 312 -17.16 -1.08 -2.90
N ALA A 313 -16.78 -2.35 -2.67
CA ALA A 313 -16.51 -2.85 -1.32
C ALA A 313 -15.34 -2.11 -0.65
N LEU A 314 -14.25 -1.89 -1.38
CA LEU A 314 -13.08 -1.17 -0.90
C LEU A 314 -13.43 0.26 -0.49
N TRP A 315 -14.25 0.93 -1.31
CA TRP A 315 -14.66 2.29 -1.05
C TRP A 315 -15.55 2.40 0.19
N LEU A 316 -16.49 1.47 0.38
CA LEU A 316 -17.30 1.42 1.60
C LEU A 316 -16.42 1.20 2.85
N GLU A 317 -15.38 0.38 2.75
CA GLU A 317 -14.40 0.23 3.83
C GLU A 317 -13.63 1.53 4.07
N PHE A 318 -13.20 2.23 3.01
CA PHE A 318 -12.57 3.55 3.12
C PHE A 318 -13.49 4.57 3.83
N LEU A 319 -14.78 4.58 3.50
CA LEU A 319 -15.76 5.44 4.19
C LEU A 319 -15.87 5.09 5.68
N ASN A 320 -15.93 3.80 6.01
CA ASN A 320 -16.02 3.32 7.39
C ASN A 320 -14.77 3.63 8.22
N ASP A 321 -13.60 3.39 7.65
CA ASP A 321 -12.32 3.49 8.35
C ASP A 321 -11.81 4.92 8.45
N PHE A 322 -11.98 5.72 7.38
CA PHE A 322 -11.32 7.02 7.28
C PHE A 322 -12.28 8.20 7.31
N VAL A 323 -13.48 8.08 6.73
CA VAL A 323 -14.44 9.19 6.66
C VAL A 323 -15.31 9.28 7.90
N ARG A 324 -15.85 8.15 8.38
CA ARG A 324 -16.72 8.09 9.56
C ARG A 324 -16.06 8.71 10.80
N PRO A 325 -14.80 8.40 11.16
CA PRO A 325 -14.18 9.00 12.34
C PRO A 325 -14.06 10.52 12.26
N LEU A 326 -13.81 11.09 11.07
CA LEU A 326 -13.80 12.55 10.87
C LEU A 326 -15.20 13.14 10.97
N GLN A 327 -16.20 12.46 10.38
CA GLN A 327 -17.59 12.89 10.44
C GLN A 327 -18.10 12.97 11.88
N GLU A 328 -17.84 11.95 12.69
CA GLU A 328 -18.30 11.87 14.09
C GLU A 328 -17.73 13.02 14.95
N LYS A 329 -16.59 13.60 14.55
CA LYS A 329 -15.98 14.76 15.23
C LYS A 329 -16.68 16.08 14.96
N VAL A 330 -17.26 16.25 13.77
CA VAL A 330 -17.84 17.53 13.34
C VAL A 330 -19.36 17.56 13.39
N PHE A 331 -20.02 16.41 13.24
CA PHE A 331 -21.47 16.28 13.44
C PHE A 331 -21.75 15.51 14.72
N LEU A 332 -21.49 16.17 15.85
CA LEU A 332 -21.68 15.60 17.18
C LEU A 332 -23.12 15.10 17.36
N GLY A 333 -23.26 13.86 17.82
CA GLY A 333 -24.55 13.20 18.03
C GLY A 333 -25.10 12.46 16.81
N TYR A 334 -24.45 12.56 15.64
CA TYR A 334 -24.76 11.71 14.50
C TYR A 334 -23.83 10.50 14.46
N TYR A 335 -24.41 9.30 14.52
CA TYR A 335 -23.68 8.03 14.50
C TYR A 335 -24.39 7.01 13.61
N HIS A 336 -23.64 6.42 12.68
CA HIS A 336 -24.12 5.33 11.83
C HIS A 336 -22.97 4.40 11.47
N ASN A 337 -23.10 3.13 11.86
CA ASN A 337 -22.09 2.10 11.64
C ASN A 337 -22.77 0.75 11.34
N PRO A 338 -22.52 0.11 10.19
CA PRO A 338 -21.64 0.57 9.11
C PRO A 338 -22.20 1.77 8.35
N VAL A 339 -21.31 2.58 7.78
CA VAL A 339 -21.64 3.65 6.84
C VAL A 339 -22.36 3.05 5.63
N ARG A 340 -23.41 3.73 5.15
CA ARG A 340 -24.13 3.33 3.92
C ARG A 340 -23.94 4.38 2.84
N SER A 341 -23.54 3.95 1.65
CA SER A 341 -23.49 4.83 0.48
C SER A 341 -23.77 4.02 -0.78
N LEU A 342 -24.82 4.39 -1.51
CA LEU A 342 -25.21 3.74 -2.77
C LEU A 342 -24.61 4.45 -4.00
N MET A 343 -24.22 5.71 -3.84
CA MET A 343 -23.73 6.55 -4.93
C MET A 343 -22.30 6.99 -4.61
N ASN A 344 -21.34 6.22 -5.14
CA ASN A 344 -19.90 6.44 -5.00
C ASN A 344 -19.29 6.53 -6.40
N PHE A 345 -18.84 7.70 -6.81
CA PHE A 345 -18.45 7.93 -8.20
C PHE A 345 -17.43 9.06 -8.34
N VAL A 346 -16.55 8.91 -9.33
CA VAL A 346 -15.62 9.96 -9.75
C VAL A 346 -16.28 10.74 -10.88
N VAL A 347 -16.33 12.06 -10.73
CA VAL A 347 -16.82 12.98 -11.76
C VAL A 347 -15.65 13.62 -12.49
N ARG A 348 -15.79 13.79 -13.80
CA ARG A 348 -14.86 14.54 -14.65
C ARG A 348 -15.55 15.75 -15.28
N TYR A 349 -15.04 16.94 -15.00
CA TYR A 349 -15.46 18.17 -15.66
C TYR A 349 -14.43 18.64 -16.69
N ARG A 350 -14.90 18.96 -17.88
CA ARG A 350 -14.11 19.56 -18.97
C ARG A 350 -14.87 20.66 -19.71
N PRO A 351 -14.18 21.70 -20.23
CA PRO A 351 -14.78 22.77 -21.04
C PRO A 351 -15.57 22.27 -22.26
N ASP A 352 -15.08 21.23 -22.91
CA ASP A 352 -15.61 20.66 -24.16
C ASP A 352 -16.68 19.58 -23.94
N GLU A 353 -17.02 19.27 -22.69
CA GLU A 353 -17.99 18.24 -22.33
C GLU A 353 -19.04 18.80 -21.37
N GLN A 354 -19.01 18.37 -20.11
CA GLN A 354 -19.79 18.95 -19.03
C GLN A 354 -18.85 19.77 -18.14
N PRO A 355 -18.85 21.11 -18.23
CA PRO A 355 -17.91 21.94 -17.47
C PRO A 355 -18.45 22.41 -16.11
N PHE A 356 -19.74 22.25 -15.84
CA PHE A 356 -20.38 22.74 -14.61
C PHE A 356 -21.52 21.81 -14.19
N LEU A 357 -22.00 21.99 -12.96
CA LEU A 357 -23.18 21.28 -12.45
C LEU A 357 -24.17 22.29 -11.90
N ARG A 358 -25.41 22.23 -12.38
CA ARG A 358 -26.49 23.15 -11.99
C ARG A 358 -26.79 23.07 -10.47
N PRO A 359 -27.41 24.11 -9.87
CA PRO A 359 -27.82 24.06 -8.48
C PRO A 359 -28.72 22.86 -8.13
N HIS A 360 -28.40 22.14 -7.05
CA HIS A 360 -29.13 20.96 -6.60
C HIS A 360 -28.94 20.68 -5.09
N HIS A 361 -29.70 19.69 -4.61
CA HIS A 361 -29.44 18.99 -3.35
C HIS A 361 -28.98 17.57 -3.66
N ASP A 362 -28.14 17.03 -2.79
CA ASP A 362 -27.76 15.63 -2.86
C ASP A 362 -28.80 14.77 -2.16
N SER A 363 -28.98 13.55 -2.67
CA SER A 363 -29.77 12.56 -1.98
C SER A 363 -28.92 11.85 -0.93
N SER A 364 -28.53 12.59 0.11
CA SER A 364 -27.68 12.11 1.21
C SER A 364 -28.04 12.81 2.52
N THR A 365 -27.71 12.21 3.66
CA THR A 365 -27.65 12.94 4.92
C THR A 365 -26.48 13.92 4.86
N TYR A 366 -25.30 13.43 4.50
CA TYR A 366 -24.13 14.25 4.21
C TYR A 366 -23.38 13.73 2.98
N THR A 367 -22.74 14.65 2.28
CA THR A 367 -21.92 14.37 1.09
C THR A 367 -20.47 14.63 1.40
N ILE A 368 -19.61 13.79 0.83
CA ILE A 368 -18.17 14.09 0.72
C ILE A 368 -17.78 14.37 -0.72
N ASN A 369 -16.78 15.25 -0.87
CA ASN A 369 -16.21 15.64 -2.16
C ASN A 369 -14.69 15.78 -2.03
N ILE A 370 -13.95 14.83 -2.59
CA ILE A 370 -12.49 14.81 -2.57
C ILE A 370 -11.96 15.33 -3.89
N ALA A 371 -11.10 16.35 -3.85
CA ALA A 371 -10.42 16.81 -5.06
C ALA A 371 -9.27 15.86 -5.43
N LEU A 372 -9.26 15.36 -6.66
CA LEU A 372 -8.28 14.38 -7.13
C LEU A 372 -7.13 15.02 -7.94
N ASN A 373 -7.25 16.28 -8.31
CA ASN A 373 -6.18 17.01 -9.00
C ASN A 373 -6.15 18.51 -8.63
N ARG A 374 -5.14 19.23 -9.11
CA ARG A 374 -4.72 20.55 -8.61
C ARG A 374 -5.36 21.69 -9.40
N ALA A 375 -6.11 22.54 -8.70
CA ALA A 375 -6.61 23.80 -9.25
C ALA A 375 -5.44 24.74 -9.61
N GLY A 376 -5.54 25.39 -10.77
CA GLY A 376 -4.51 26.29 -11.31
C GLY A 376 -3.31 25.60 -11.95
N ILE A 377 -3.24 24.27 -11.92
CA ILE A 377 -2.20 23.47 -12.59
C ILE A 377 -2.84 22.53 -13.61
N ASP A 378 -3.78 21.70 -13.17
CA ASP A 378 -4.43 20.69 -14.02
C ASP A 378 -5.73 21.21 -14.65
N TYR A 379 -6.34 22.24 -14.05
CA TYR A 379 -7.54 22.92 -14.54
C TYR A 379 -7.65 24.36 -14.02
N GLU A 380 -8.46 25.17 -14.71
CA GLU A 380 -8.83 26.53 -14.31
C GLU A 380 -10.34 26.66 -14.09
N GLY A 381 -10.74 27.60 -13.23
CA GLY A 381 -12.13 27.73 -12.77
C GLY A 381 -12.51 26.59 -11.82
N GLY A 382 -13.79 26.21 -11.83
CA GLY A 382 -14.29 25.14 -10.98
C GLY A 382 -14.49 25.55 -9.52
N GLY A 383 -14.73 24.53 -8.69
CA GLY A 383 -15.09 24.69 -7.28
C GLY A 383 -16.52 24.27 -6.98
N CYS A 384 -16.98 24.59 -5.78
CA CYS A 384 -18.35 24.39 -5.31
C CYS A 384 -18.87 25.69 -4.70
N ARG A 385 -20.10 26.09 -5.02
CA ARG A 385 -20.76 27.24 -4.40
C ARG A 385 -22.01 26.80 -3.67
N PHE A 386 -22.12 27.19 -2.41
CA PHE A 386 -23.31 26.98 -1.58
C PHE A 386 -24.17 28.25 -1.61
N LEU A 387 -25.30 28.17 -2.33
CA LEU A 387 -26.08 29.35 -2.73
C LEU A 387 -26.69 30.05 -1.51
N ARG A 388 -27.25 29.29 -0.55
CA ARG A 388 -27.88 29.85 0.66
C ARG A 388 -26.93 30.69 1.50
N TYR A 389 -25.64 30.41 1.44
CA TYR A 389 -24.61 31.11 2.21
C TYR A 389 -23.81 32.11 1.38
N ASN A 390 -24.10 32.22 0.08
CA ASN A 390 -23.30 32.96 -0.90
C ASN A 390 -21.78 32.70 -0.73
N CYS A 391 -21.42 31.44 -0.49
CA CYS A 391 -20.07 31.03 -0.16
C CYS A 391 -19.55 30.05 -1.22
N SER A 392 -18.30 30.23 -1.65
CA SER A 392 -17.68 29.42 -2.69
C SER A 392 -16.34 28.88 -2.23
N VAL A 393 -16.10 27.59 -2.49
CA VAL A 393 -14.82 26.92 -2.34
C VAL A 393 -14.22 26.69 -3.72
N THR A 394 -13.36 27.60 -4.17
CA THR A 394 -12.71 27.57 -5.50
C THR A 394 -11.26 27.07 -5.45
N ALA A 395 -10.56 27.32 -4.34
CA ALA A 395 -9.18 26.90 -4.13
C ALA A 395 -9.10 25.46 -3.59
N THR A 396 -9.80 24.51 -4.23
CA THR A 396 -9.77 23.10 -3.82
C THR A 396 -8.36 22.52 -3.92
N LYS A 397 -7.99 21.68 -2.95
CA LYS A 397 -6.64 21.13 -2.79
C LYS A 397 -6.70 19.62 -3.03
N LYS A 398 -5.80 19.11 -3.88
CA LYS A 398 -5.67 17.67 -4.16
C LYS A 398 -5.53 16.89 -2.84
N GLY A 399 -6.27 15.78 -2.71
CA GLY A 399 -6.30 14.93 -1.53
C GLY A 399 -7.10 15.48 -0.34
N TRP A 400 -7.70 16.66 -0.47
CA TRP A 400 -8.58 17.22 0.57
C TRP A 400 -10.05 16.91 0.27
N MET A 401 -10.80 16.67 1.33
CA MET A 401 -12.21 16.30 1.32
C MET A 401 -13.06 17.41 1.90
N LEU A 402 -14.02 17.92 1.12
CA LEU A 402 -15.15 18.67 1.65
C LEU A 402 -16.19 17.70 2.22
N MET A 403 -16.81 18.06 3.32
CA MET A 403 -17.93 17.35 3.93
C MET A 403 -19.02 18.35 4.29
N HIS A 404 -20.25 18.11 3.83
CA HIS A 404 -21.39 19.00 4.11
C HIS A 404 -22.71 18.22 4.13
N PRO A 405 -23.77 18.72 4.79
CA PRO A 405 -25.11 18.16 4.67
C PRO A 405 -25.59 18.09 3.20
N GLY A 406 -26.31 17.03 2.81
CA GLY A 406 -26.79 16.86 1.42
C GLY A 406 -28.14 17.51 1.16
N ARG A 407 -29.05 17.40 2.13
CA ARG A 407 -30.45 17.85 2.03
C ARG A 407 -30.72 19.15 2.78
N LEU A 408 -31.82 19.81 2.39
CA LEU A 408 -32.43 20.99 3.01
C LEU A 408 -31.59 22.27 2.98
N THR A 409 -30.38 22.26 3.54
CA THR A 409 -29.65 23.49 3.88
C THR A 409 -28.51 23.85 2.92
N HIS A 410 -27.95 22.89 2.20
CA HIS A 410 -26.76 23.09 1.35
C HIS A 410 -27.10 22.96 -0.14
N TYR A 411 -28.05 23.78 -0.60
CA TYR A 411 -28.33 23.90 -2.04
C TYR A 411 -27.10 24.49 -2.72
N HIS A 412 -26.47 23.73 -3.61
CA HIS A 412 -25.13 24.02 -4.10
C HIS A 412 -24.99 23.76 -5.60
N GLU A 413 -23.98 24.37 -6.21
CA GLU A 413 -23.65 24.23 -7.63
C GLU A 413 -22.16 23.93 -7.85
N GLY A 414 -21.86 23.17 -8.90
CA GLY A 414 -20.51 22.96 -9.39
C GLY A 414 -20.13 24.09 -10.33
N LEU A 415 -19.18 24.94 -9.92
CA LEU A 415 -18.74 26.08 -10.70
C LEU A 415 -18.06 25.63 -12.01
N ARG A 416 -18.14 26.48 -13.04
CA ARG A 416 -17.65 26.17 -14.38
C ARG A 416 -16.13 26.01 -14.43
N VAL A 417 -15.66 24.89 -14.96
CA VAL A 417 -14.28 24.67 -15.41
C VAL A 417 -14.09 25.34 -16.76
N THR A 418 -13.07 26.19 -16.88
CA THR A 418 -12.81 27.01 -18.07
C THR A 418 -11.66 26.49 -18.91
N ASN A 419 -10.72 25.75 -18.30
CA ASN A 419 -9.57 25.15 -18.97
C ASN A 419 -9.17 23.85 -18.25
N GLY A 420 -8.52 22.92 -18.97
CA GLY A 420 -8.03 21.67 -18.43
C GLY A 420 -9.14 20.68 -18.03
N THR A 421 -8.82 19.76 -17.11
CA THR A 421 -9.75 18.72 -16.65
C THR A 421 -9.77 18.65 -15.14
N ARG A 422 -10.96 18.68 -14.52
CA ARG A 422 -11.12 18.56 -13.06
C ARG A 422 -11.71 17.20 -12.70
N TYR A 423 -11.07 16.51 -11.77
CA TYR A 423 -11.56 15.25 -11.21
C TYR A 423 -11.91 15.40 -9.73
N ILE A 424 -13.06 14.87 -9.33
CA ILE A 424 -13.49 14.80 -7.94
C ILE A 424 -14.11 13.45 -7.63
N MET A 425 -13.87 12.91 -6.42
CA MET A 425 -14.56 11.72 -5.91
C MET A 425 -15.71 12.16 -5.00
N ILE A 426 -16.92 11.71 -5.31
CA ILE A 426 -18.15 12.05 -4.58
C ILE A 426 -18.70 10.80 -3.89
N SER A 427 -19.25 10.98 -2.70
CA SER A 427 -20.10 9.96 -2.07
C SER A 427 -21.30 10.58 -1.38
N PHE A 428 -22.48 10.03 -1.67
CA PHE A 428 -23.74 10.39 -1.02
C PHE A 428 -24.01 9.42 0.12
N ILE A 429 -23.72 9.87 1.34
CA ILE A 429 -23.70 9.01 2.51
C ILE A 429 -25.04 9.12 3.25
N ASP A 430 -25.57 7.96 3.63
CA ASP A 430 -26.83 7.78 4.32
C ASP A 430 -28.02 8.46 3.59
N PRO A 431 -28.31 8.02 2.35
CA PRO A 431 -29.35 8.57 1.47
C PRO A 431 -30.79 8.42 1.97
#